data_AF-A0A4Y2ASJ8-F1
#
_entry.id   AF-A0A4Y2ASJ8-F1
#
_cell.length_a   1.000
_cell.length_b   1.000
_cell.length_c   1.000
_cell.angle_alpha   90.00
_cell.angle_beta   90.00
_cell.angle_gamma   90.00
#
_symmetry.space_group_name_H-M   'P 1'
#
loop_
_entity.id
_entity.type
_entity.pdbx_description
1 polymer ?
#
loop_
_entity_poly.entity_id
_entity_poly.type
_entity_poly.pdbx_seq_one_letter_code
_entity_poly.pdbx_strand_id
1 'polypeptide(L)'
;MEDGILQTLWLQRLPANLQQILSVCKASLDELALIADKIHEVSVCNLIAARVESKLDQVELDAIKAELADLKNIVKKLSVFQYSHGRIKPRRRSLTPSRRYAKKKKCRV
;
A
#
# COMPACT_ATOMS: atom_id res chain seq x y z
N MET A 1 10.35 -47.20 -31.30
CA MET A 1 8.88 -47.24 -31.49
C MET A 1 8.12 -46.75 -30.24
N GLU A 2 8.78 -46.05 -29.30
CA GLU A 2 8.16 -45.61 -28.03
C GLU A 2 7.96 -44.08 -27.97
N ASP A 3 8.66 -43.33 -28.82
CA ASP A 3 8.66 -41.86 -28.80
C ASP A 3 7.28 -41.25 -29.10
N GLY A 4 6.50 -41.87 -29.99
CA GLY A 4 5.16 -41.38 -30.32
C GLY A 4 4.16 -41.51 -29.17
N ILE A 5 4.30 -42.53 -28.32
CA ILE A 5 3.44 -42.73 -27.15
C ILE A 5 3.81 -41.71 -26.07
N LEU A 6 5.10 -41.52 -25.81
CA LEU A 6 5.60 -40.51 -24.87
C LEU A 6 5.18 -39.10 -25.28
N GLN A 7 5.30 -38.78 -26.58
CA GLN A 7 4.87 -37.50 -27.12
C GLN A 7 3.37 -37.28 -26.93
N THR A 8 2.55 -38.31 -27.17
CA THR A 8 1.09 -38.23 -26.98
C THR A 8 0.73 -38.01 -25.50
N LEU A 9 1.33 -38.78 -24.58
CA LEU A 9 1.10 -38.63 -23.14
C LEU A 9 1.56 -37.28 -22.61
N TRP A 10 2.69 -36.77 -23.12
CA TRP A 10 3.21 -35.47 -22.75
C TRP A 10 2.30 -34.34 -23.24
N LEU A 11 1.85 -34.39 -24.50
CA LEU A 11 0.88 -33.44 -25.03
C LEU A 11 -0.42 -33.45 -24.21
N GLN A 12 -0.97 -34.62 -23.88
CA GLN A 12 -2.20 -34.73 -23.08
C GLN A 12 -2.13 -34.08 -21.70
N ARG A 13 -0.93 -33.90 -21.13
CA ARG A 13 -0.73 -33.23 -19.83
C ARG A 13 -0.69 -31.70 -19.94
N LEU A 14 -0.52 -31.14 -21.13
CA LEU A 14 -0.43 -29.70 -21.33
C LEU A 14 -1.82 -29.03 -21.40
N PRO A 15 -1.92 -27.73 -21.12
CA PRO A 15 -3.11 -26.93 -21.40
C PRO A 15 -3.53 -26.98 -22.88
N ALA A 16 -4.83 -26.86 -23.16
CA ALA A 16 -5.39 -27.02 -24.50
C ALA A 16 -4.77 -26.10 -25.57
N ASN A 17 -4.40 -24.87 -25.19
CA ASN A 17 -3.73 -23.92 -26.08
C ASN A 17 -2.34 -24.40 -26.52
N LEU A 18 -1.56 -24.96 -25.59
CA LEU A 18 -0.26 -25.54 -25.89
C LEU A 18 -0.40 -26.81 -26.73
N GLN A 19 -1.38 -27.66 -26.41
CA GLN A 19 -1.68 -28.86 -27.21
C GLN A 19 -1.98 -28.52 -28.66
N GLN A 20 -2.85 -27.53 -28.92
CA GLN A 20 -3.23 -27.12 -30.27
C GLN A 20 -2.01 -26.67 -31.08
N ILE A 21 -1.16 -25.82 -30.51
CA ILE A 21 0.03 -25.29 -31.18
C ILE A 21 1.03 -26.42 -31.45
N LEU A 22 1.35 -27.22 -30.43
CA LEU A 22 2.37 -28.26 -30.52
C LEU A 22 1.92 -29.47 -31.34
N SER A 23 0.61 -29.72 -31.47
CA SER A 23 0.08 -30.83 -32.28
C SER A 23 0.42 -30.73 -33.77
N VAL A 24 0.69 -29.52 -34.26
CA VAL A 24 1.07 -29.25 -35.66
C VAL A 24 2.59 -29.36 -35.86
N CYS A 25 3.37 -29.29 -34.78
CA CYS A 25 4.83 -29.37 -34.82
C CYS A 25 5.28 -30.83 -34.97
N LYS A 26 5.92 -31.15 -36.10
CA LYS A 26 6.56 -32.46 -36.32
C LYS A 26 8.01 -32.41 -35.86
N ALA A 27 8.21 -32.44 -34.55
CA ALA A 27 9.51 -32.35 -33.91
C ALA A 27 9.72 -33.53 -32.94
N SER A 28 10.95 -33.71 -32.48
CA SER A 28 11.24 -34.62 -31.37
C SER A 28 10.61 -34.12 -30.07
N LEU A 29 10.45 -34.99 -29.07
CA LEU A 29 9.87 -34.60 -27.78
C LEU A 29 10.67 -33.49 -27.09
N ASP A 30 12.01 -33.55 -27.18
CA ASP A 30 12.90 -32.54 -26.62
C ASP A 30 12.71 -31.18 -27.30
N GLU A 31 12.56 -31.15 -28.62
CA GLU A 31 12.28 -29.93 -29.36
C GLU A 31 10.89 -29.37 -29.03
N LEU A 32 9.88 -30.22 -28.88
CA LEU A 32 8.55 -29.78 -28.44
C LEU A 32 8.58 -29.17 -27.04
N ALA A 33 9.39 -29.72 -26.12
CA ALA A 33 9.57 -29.17 -24.79
C ALA A 33 10.18 -27.75 -24.85
N LEU A 34 11.21 -27.55 -25.67
CA LEU A 34 11.79 -26.22 -25.89
C LEU A 34 10.79 -25.22 -26.47
N ILE A 35 9.94 -25.66 -27.41
CA ILE A 35 8.89 -24.80 -27.98
C ILE A 35 7.85 -24.46 -26.91
N ALA A 36 7.45 -25.41 -26.07
CA ALA A 36 6.50 -25.18 -24.98
C ALA A 36 7.03 -24.16 -23.98
N ASP A 37 8.30 -24.28 -23.59
CA ASP A 37 8.97 -23.31 -22.70
C ASP A 37 8.98 -21.92 -23.32
N LYS A 38 9.27 -21.81 -24.63
CA LYS A 38 9.26 -20.53 -25.33
C LYS A 38 7.87 -19.88 -25.38
N ILE A 39 6.83 -20.68 -25.61
CA ILE A 39 5.43 -20.21 -25.58
C ILE A 39 5.09 -19.70 -24.17
N HIS A 40 5.52 -20.41 -23.13
CA HIS A 40 5.30 -20.02 -21.75
C HIS A 40 5.98 -18.69 -21.42
N GLU A 41 7.25 -18.51 -21.79
CA GLU A 41 7.99 -17.24 -21.61
C GLU A 41 7.25 -16.06 -22.24
N VAL A 42 6.81 -16.19 -23.49
CA VAL A 42 6.09 -15.12 -24.20
C VAL A 42 4.74 -14.82 -23.53
N SER A 43 4.01 -15.87 -23.13
CA SER A 43 2.73 -15.70 -22.43
C SER A 43 2.91 -15.01 -21.07
N VAL A 44 3.95 -15.35 -20.31
CA VAL A 44 4.22 -14.72 -19.01
C VAL A 44 4.60 -13.25 -19.19
N CYS A 45 5.43 -12.92 -20.19
CA CYS A 45 5.75 -11.53 -20.50
C CYS A 45 4.51 -10.71 -20.84
N ASN A 46 3.58 -11.27 -21.62
CA ASN A 46 2.32 -10.60 -21.96
C ASN A 46 1.40 -10.44 -20.75
N LEU A 47 1.36 -11.42 -19.85
CA LEU A 47 0.59 -11.32 -18.60
C LEU A 47 1.17 -10.28 -17.64
N ILE A 48 2.50 -10.20 -17.52
CA ILE A 48 3.17 -9.17 -16.70
C ILE A 48 2.91 -7.79 -17.29
N ALA A 49 3.04 -7.61 -18.60
CA ALA A 49 2.72 -6.36 -19.29
C ALA A 49 1.25 -5.95 -19.09
N ALA A 50 0.31 -6.89 -19.24
CA ALA A 50 -1.11 -6.64 -19.02
C ALA A 50 -1.45 -6.32 -17.55
N ARG A 51 -0.71 -6.91 -16.59
CA ARG A 51 -0.87 -6.62 -15.16
C ARG A 51 -0.38 -5.22 -14.80
N VAL A 52 0.77 -4.81 -15.33
CA VAL A 52 1.29 -3.44 -15.17
C VAL A 52 0.33 -2.41 -15.78
N GLU A 53 -0.39 -2.77 -16.84
CA GLU A 53 -1.40 -1.90 -17.47
C GLU A 53 -2.78 -1.95 -16.78
N SER A 54 -2.95 -2.79 -15.75
CA SER A 54 -4.26 -2.94 -15.11
C SER A 54 -4.60 -1.68 -14.31
N LYS A 55 -5.56 -0.91 -14.81
CA LYS A 55 -6.03 0.35 -14.19
C LYS A 55 -6.48 0.19 -12.73
N LEU A 56 -6.78 -1.04 -12.32
CA LEU A 56 -7.19 -1.38 -10.96
C LEU A 56 -6.04 -1.15 -9.97
N ASP A 57 -4.82 -1.56 -10.34
CA ASP A 57 -3.61 -1.35 -9.53
C ASP A 57 -3.27 0.16 -9.40
N GLN A 58 -3.55 0.94 -10.45
CA GLN A 58 -3.35 2.39 -10.44
C GLN A 58 -4.34 3.10 -9.50
N VAL A 59 -5.61 2.68 -9.50
CA VAL A 59 -6.64 3.23 -8.60
C VAL A 59 -6.32 2.91 -7.14
N GLU A 60 -5.88 1.68 -6.84
CA GLU A 60 -5.45 1.29 -5.49
C GLU A 60 -4.21 2.08 -5.05
N LEU A 61 -3.22 2.25 -5.93
CA LEU A 61 -2.04 3.06 -5.64
C LEU A 61 -2.39 4.53 -5.36
N ASP A 62 -3.33 5.10 -6.10
CA ASP A 62 -3.74 6.49 -5.89
C ASP A 62 -4.58 6.65 -4.61
N ALA A 63 -5.39 5.65 -4.24
CA ALA A 63 -6.05 5.61 -2.94
C ALA A 63 -5.04 5.55 -1.78
N ILE A 64 -4.03 4.68 -1.86
CA ILE A 64 -2.97 4.57 -0.86
C ILE A 64 -2.18 5.89 -0.74
N LYS A 65 -1.87 6.55 -1.86
CA LYS A 65 -1.21 7.86 -1.84
C LYS A 65 -2.07 8.94 -1.15
N ALA A 66 -3.38 8.91 -1.36
CA ALA A 66 -4.30 9.84 -0.71
C ALA A 66 -4.32 9.63 0.81
N GLU A 67 -4.41 8.38 1.27
CA GLU A 67 -4.35 8.05 2.70
C GLU A 67 -3.03 8.48 3.34
N LEU A 68 -1.90 8.28 2.65
CA LEU A 68 -0.59 8.73 3.13
C LEU A 68 -0.50 10.27 3.23
N ALA A 69 -1.12 10.99 2.30
CA ALA A 69 -1.17 12.45 2.34
C ALA A 69 -1.98 12.94 3.54
N ASP A 70 -3.11 12.30 3.83
CA ASP A 70 -3.96 12.61 4.98
C ASP A 70 -3.27 12.30 6.30
N LEU A 71 -2.66 11.13 6.44
CA LEU A 71 -1.85 10.79 7.62
C LEU A 71 -0.72 11.79 7.85
N LYS A 72 0.00 12.18 6.79
CA LYS A 72 1.04 13.21 6.85
C LYS A 72 0.49 14.56 7.30
N ASN A 73 -0.73 14.91 6.90
CA ASN A 73 -1.40 16.14 7.31
C ASN A 73 -1.77 16.09 8.81
N ILE A 74 -2.32 14.97 9.27
CA ILE A 74 -2.65 14.74 10.69
C ILE A 74 -1.39 14.85 11.55
N VAL A 75 -0.30 14.19 11.18
CA VAL A 75 0.98 14.27 11.91
C VAL A 75 1.52 15.70 11.98
N LYS A 76 1.45 16.45 10.87
CA LYS A 76 1.84 17.87 10.85
C LYS A 76 0.96 18.72 11.79
N LYS A 77 -0.35 18.50 11.80
CA LYS A 77 -1.25 19.21 12.71
C LYS A 77 -0.92 18.90 14.16
N LEU A 78 -0.77 17.63 14.50
CA LEU A 78 -0.42 17.19 15.87
C LEU A 78 0.92 17.76 16.33
N SER A 79 1.94 17.79 15.48
CA SER A 79 3.22 18.40 15.84
C SER A 79 3.06 19.89 16.13
N VAL A 80 2.31 20.64 15.31
CA VAL A 80 2.02 22.06 15.55
C VAL A 80 1.28 22.30 16.87
N PHE A 81 0.29 21.47 17.21
CA PHE A 81 -0.44 21.57 18.48
C PHE A 81 0.45 21.31 19.71
N GLN A 82 1.41 20.40 19.62
CA GLN A 82 2.35 20.15 20.72
C GLN A 82 3.25 21.38 20.98
N TYR A 83 3.68 22.09 19.94
CA TYR A 83 4.50 23.30 20.11
C TYR A 83 3.71 24.49 20.67
N SER A 84 2.40 24.60 20.40
CA SER A 84 1.59 25.72 20.90
C SER A 84 1.18 25.56 22.36
N HIS A 85 0.90 24.33 22.83
CA HIS A 85 0.54 24.07 24.23
C HIS A 85 1.72 24.17 25.22
N GLY A 86 2.97 24.06 24.75
CA GLY A 86 4.17 24.22 25.59
C GLY A 86 4.44 25.64 26.08
N ARG A 87 3.66 26.65 25.67
CA ARG A 87 3.87 28.07 26.03
C ARG A 87 2.72 28.70 26.82
N ILE A 88 1.95 27.92 27.57
CA ILE A 88 1.04 28.50 28.57
C ILE A 88 1.90 29.00 29.75
N LYS A 89 2.44 30.22 29.62
CA LYS A 89 3.03 30.93 30.75
C LYS A 89 1.94 31.09 31.82
N PRO A 90 2.19 30.71 33.09
CA PRO A 90 1.21 30.93 34.14
C PRO A 90 0.93 32.43 34.24
N ARG A 91 -0.32 32.81 33.98
CA ARG A 91 -0.82 34.18 34.13
C ARG A 91 -0.69 34.56 35.60
N ARG A 92 0.37 35.28 35.96
CA ARG A 92 0.57 35.81 37.32
C ARG A 92 -0.65 36.66 37.69
N ARG A 93 -1.52 36.13 38.55
CA ARG A 93 -2.58 36.90 39.21
C ARG A 93 -1.88 37.91 40.11
N SER A 94 -1.98 39.19 39.78
CA SER A 94 -1.61 40.27 40.68
C SER A 94 -2.55 40.23 41.89
N LEU A 95 -2.01 39.88 43.05
CA LEU A 95 -2.70 40.05 44.33
C LEU A 95 -2.77 41.55 44.62
N THR A 96 -3.93 42.17 44.41
CA THR A 96 -4.19 43.52 44.90
C THR A 96 -4.36 43.48 46.43
N PRO A 97 -3.62 44.28 47.22
CA PRO A 97 -3.81 44.35 48.65
C PRO A 97 -5.17 44.99 48.95
N SER A 98 -6.13 44.19 49.42
CA SER A 98 -7.41 44.68 49.91
C SER A 98 -7.17 45.56 51.14
N ARG A 99 -7.43 46.85 50.95
CA ARG A 99 -7.26 47.96 51.89
C ARG A 99 -8.14 47.73 53.13
N ARG A 100 -7.58 47.16 54.21
CA ARG A 100 -8.22 47.09 55.53
C ARG A 100 -8.24 48.47 56.21
N TYR A 101 -9.32 49.22 56.07
CA TYR A 101 -9.70 50.27 57.03
C TYR A 101 -10.85 49.76 57.88
N ALA A 102 -10.53 49.05 58.96
CA ALA A 102 -11.49 48.74 60.01
C ALA A 102 -11.78 50.03 60.79
N LYS A 103 -13.05 50.44 60.78
CA LYS A 103 -13.61 51.57 61.51
C LYS A 103 -13.25 51.47 63.00
N LYS A 104 -12.50 52.44 63.53
CA LYS A 104 -12.42 52.68 64.97
C LYS A 104 -13.77 53.24 65.44
N LYS A 105 -14.58 52.39 66.06
CA LYS A 105 -15.62 52.80 67.01
C LYS A 105 -15.38 52.07 68.32
N LYS A 106 -14.86 52.77 69.33
CA LYS A 106 -15.06 52.44 70.74
C LYS A 106 -15.20 53.75 71.51
N CYS A 107 -16.41 53.98 72.00
CA CYS A 107 -16.70 54.92 73.09
C CYS A 107 -16.78 54.12 74.39
N ARG A 108 -16.23 54.73 75.46
CA ARG A 108 -16.56 54.65 76.90
C ARG A 108 -16.41 53.33 77.68
N VAL A 109 -15.59 53.37 78.74
CA VAL A 109 -16.05 53.67 80.12
C VAL A 109 -15.11 54.71 80.71
#